data_AF-A0A2U9SFZ2-F1
#
_entry.id   AF-A0A2U9SFZ2-F1
#
_cell.length_a   1.000
_cell.length_b   1.000
_cell.length_c   1.000
_cell.angle_alpha   90.00
_cell.angle_beta   90.00
_cell.angle_gamma   90.00
#
_symmetry.space_group_name_H-M   'P 1'
#
loop_
_entity.id
_entity.type
_entity.pdbx_description
1 polymer ?
#
loop_
_entity_poly.entity_id
_entity_poly.type
_entity_poly.pdbx_seq_one_letter_code
_entity_poly.pdbx_strand_id
1 'polypeptide(L)'
;MTGMMLYFALGLMVLTVLSNRYWRRQLVLTRVAMSKLKEKVDDVTREVADVASDYGQLAQHHTDMEKRVQKAEIDMQAAILELDQKKGAAMQRYFVFDRNEPRPGRFWEVAVRFHPTAVSFVDQQGHRGWSGIRRFLLIADSERDARERVAARFPRKAGFEILEVAGCRLNGLTVNRISEHSTFRKPAKPEEEATARPQRRASPAQT
;
A
#
# COMPACT_ATOMS: atom_id res chain seq x y z
N MET A 1 105.93 30.25 4.25
CA MET A 1 105.03 29.09 3.98
C MET A 1 104.07 28.81 5.13
N THR A 2 104.52 28.84 6.38
CA THR A 2 103.69 28.66 7.59
C THR A 2 102.56 29.69 7.75
N GLY A 3 102.78 30.95 7.36
CA GLY A 3 101.74 31.99 7.39
C GLY A 3 100.53 31.68 6.49
N MET A 4 100.75 31.18 5.25
CA MET A 4 99.65 30.76 4.37
C MET A 4 98.88 29.57 4.93
N MET A 5 99.58 28.58 5.51
CA MET A 5 98.95 27.42 6.16
C MET A 5 98.02 27.83 7.30
N LEU A 6 98.41 28.84 8.10
CA LEU A 6 97.56 29.40 9.16
C LEU A 6 96.29 30.06 8.62
N TYR A 7 96.38 30.84 7.54
CA TYR A 7 95.19 31.43 6.91
C TYR A 7 94.25 30.38 6.33
N PHE A 8 94.78 29.31 5.72
CA PHE A 8 93.96 28.20 5.25
C PHE A 8 93.26 27.46 6.40
N ALA A 9 93.96 27.19 7.50
CA ALA A 9 93.37 26.54 8.67
C ALA A 9 92.23 27.39 9.29
N LEU A 10 92.43 28.71 9.39
CA LEU A 10 91.43 29.64 9.92
C LEU A 10 90.22 29.75 8.96
N GLY A 11 90.47 29.80 7.65
CA GLY A 11 89.42 29.77 6.63
C GLY A 11 88.58 28.48 6.68
N LEU A 12 89.21 27.32 6.83
CA LEU A 12 88.52 26.03 6.98
C LEU A 12 87.73 25.95 8.29
N MET A 13 88.25 26.49 9.39
CA MET A 13 87.53 26.56 10.66
C MET A 13 86.27 27.43 10.56
N VAL A 14 86.36 28.60 9.91
CA VAL A 14 85.20 29.47 9.70
C VAL A 14 84.19 28.82 8.74
N LEU A 15 84.67 28.20 7.66
CA LEU A 15 83.83 27.51 6.68
C LEU A 15 83.06 26.34 7.32
N THR A 16 83.71 25.55 8.16
CA THR A 16 83.07 24.42 8.86
C THR A 16 82.00 24.90 9.85
N VAL A 17 82.23 25.99 10.60
CA VAL A 17 81.23 26.57 11.51
C VAL A 17 80.03 27.14 10.74
N LEU A 18 80.26 27.88 9.66
CA LEU A 18 79.19 28.43 8.82
C LEU A 18 78.39 27.31 8.12
N SER A 19 79.08 26.32 7.58
CA SER A 19 78.47 25.14 6.97
C SER A 19 77.60 24.39 7.99
N ASN A 20 78.11 24.11 9.20
CA ASN A 20 77.35 23.43 10.24
C ASN A 20 76.11 24.26 10.66
N ARG A 21 76.24 25.58 10.81
CA ARG A 21 75.10 26.47 11.13
C ARG A 21 74.06 26.50 10.00
N TYR A 22 74.51 26.54 8.74
CA TYR A 22 73.65 26.51 7.57
C TYR A 22 72.88 25.19 7.48
N TRP A 23 73.57 24.05 7.61
CA TRP A 23 72.97 22.72 7.58
C TRP A 23 71.98 22.52 8.72
N ARG A 24 72.29 22.96 9.95
CA ARG A 24 71.34 22.92 11.07
C ARG A 24 70.07 23.72 10.78
N ARG A 25 70.20 24.93 10.21
CA ARG A 25 69.03 25.75 9.84
C ARG A 25 68.22 25.09 8.72
N GLN A 26 68.88 24.57 7.69
CA GLN A 26 68.21 23.89 6.59
C GLN A 26 67.47 22.63 7.06
N LEU A 27 68.08 21.82 7.93
CA LEU A 27 67.42 20.64 8.49
C LEU A 27 66.18 20.96 9.31
N VAL A 28 66.16 22.10 10.01
CA VAL A 28 64.95 22.56 10.72
C VAL A 28 63.87 22.99 9.74
N LEU A 29 64.22 23.77 8.71
CA LEU A 29 63.27 24.21 7.69
C LEU A 29 62.68 23.03 6.90
N THR A 30 63.50 22.06 6.51
CA THR A 30 63.04 20.87 5.78
C THR A 30 62.15 19.99 6.65
N ARG A 31 62.43 19.83 7.95
CA ARG A 31 61.54 19.13 8.88
C ARG A 31 60.17 19.78 8.99
N VAL A 32 60.12 21.11 9.09
CA VAL A 32 58.85 21.86 9.14
C VAL A 32 58.10 21.78 7.81
N ALA A 33 58.80 21.86 6.69
CA ALA A 33 58.17 21.68 5.37
C ALA A 33 57.62 20.27 5.19
N MET A 34 58.37 19.25 5.66
CA MET A 34 57.97 17.86 5.58
C MET A 34 56.81 17.53 6.51
N SER A 35 56.72 18.14 7.71
CA SER A 35 55.56 17.97 8.58
C SER A 35 54.31 18.58 7.97
N LYS A 36 54.39 19.78 7.39
CA LYS A 36 53.27 20.41 6.68
C LYS A 36 52.84 19.62 5.46
N LEU A 37 53.79 19.05 4.72
CA LEU A 37 53.47 18.19 3.58
C LEU A 37 52.76 16.91 4.05
N LYS A 38 53.24 16.31 5.15
CA LYS A 38 52.59 15.14 5.74
C LYS A 38 51.16 15.45 6.17
N GLU A 39 50.92 16.56 6.85
CA GLU A 39 49.57 17.00 7.25
C GLU A 39 48.64 17.11 6.03
N LYS A 40 49.12 17.75 4.95
CA LYS A 40 48.34 17.84 3.70
C LYS A 40 48.05 16.49 3.06
N VAL A 41 49.02 15.57 3.09
CA VAL A 41 48.82 14.21 2.57
C VAL A 41 47.80 13.45 3.41
N ASP A 42 47.87 13.58 4.74
CA ASP A 42 46.92 12.95 5.65
C ASP A 42 45.50 13.51 5.42
N ASP A 43 45.36 14.82 5.20
CA ASP A 43 44.08 15.46 4.89
C ASP A 43 43.50 15.00 3.54
N VAL A 44 44.32 14.98 2.47
CA VAL A 44 43.89 14.46 1.15
C VAL A 44 43.49 12.98 1.25
N THR A 45 44.22 12.20 2.06
CA THR A 45 43.89 10.78 2.25
C THR A 45 42.52 10.61 2.92
N ARG A 46 42.16 11.49 3.87
CA ARG A 46 40.83 11.51 4.47
C ARG A 46 39.76 11.93 3.46
N GLU A 47 39.98 13.00 2.71
CA GLU A 47 39.04 13.44 1.68
C GLU A 47 38.78 12.34 0.64
N VAL A 48 39.81 11.63 0.20
CA VAL A 48 39.66 10.50 -0.73
C VAL A 48 38.87 9.35 -0.11
N ALA A 49 39.08 9.05 1.18
CA ALA A 49 38.32 8.02 1.88
C ALA A 49 36.84 8.40 2.02
N ASP A 50 36.54 9.65 2.33
CA ASP A 50 35.18 10.18 2.45
C ASP A 50 34.47 10.14 1.09
N VAL A 51 35.13 10.61 0.03
CA VAL A 51 34.60 10.54 -1.34
C VAL A 51 34.34 9.10 -1.77
N ALA A 52 35.25 8.17 -1.47
CA ALA A 52 35.05 6.76 -1.79
C ALA A 52 33.85 6.15 -1.04
N SER A 53 33.64 6.54 0.23
CA SER A 53 32.46 6.16 1.01
C SER A 53 31.18 6.69 0.38
N ASP A 54 31.16 7.97 0.00
CA ASP A 54 30.00 8.61 -0.62
C ASP A 54 29.64 7.97 -1.97
N TYR A 55 30.64 7.64 -2.79
CA TYR A 55 30.42 6.88 -4.02
C TYR A 55 29.84 5.49 -3.74
N GLY A 56 30.30 4.80 -2.69
CA GLY A 56 29.76 3.52 -2.27
C GLY A 56 28.28 3.60 -1.88
N GLN A 57 27.91 4.62 -1.10
CA GLN A 57 26.53 4.88 -0.70
C GLN A 57 25.65 5.23 -1.90
N LEU A 58 26.14 6.07 -2.82
CA LEU A 58 25.41 6.45 -4.02
C LEU A 58 25.15 5.26 -4.94
N ALA A 59 26.14 4.38 -5.11
CA ALA A 59 26.00 3.15 -5.88
C ALA A 59 24.93 2.23 -5.28
N GLN A 60 24.93 2.05 -3.95
CA GLN A 60 23.88 1.27 -3.28
C GLN A 60 22.50 1.88 -3.48
N HIS A 61 22.35 3.19 -3.28
CA HIS A 61 21.08 3.89 -3.49
C HIS A 61 20.58 3.76 -4.93
N HIS A 62 21.48 3.84 -5.92
CA HIS A 62 21.15 3.62 -7.32
C HIS A 62 20.58 2.22 -7.56
N THR A 63 21.25 1.17 -7.07
CA THR A 63 20.77 -0.21 -7.24
C THR A 63 19.43 -0.46 -6.58
N ASP A 64 19.16 0.14 -5.42
CA ASP A 64 17.87 -0.02 -4.75
C ASP A 64 16.75 0.75 -5.45
N MET A 65 17.06 1.92 -6.02
CA MET A 65 16.14 2.67 -6.85
C MET A 65 15.79 1.90 -8.13
N GLU A 66 16.77 1.31 -8.82
CA GLU A 66 16.54 0.47 -10.00
C GLU A 66 15.61 -0.71 -9.69
N LYS A 67 15.83 -1.41 -8.57
CA LYS A 67 14.93 -2.50 -8.13
C LYS A 67 13.50 -2.02 -7.90
N ARG A 68 13.32 -0.84 -7.30
CA ARG A 68 11.98 -0.26 -7.06
C ARG A 68 11.29 0.11 -8.37
N VAL A 69 12.03 0.67 -9.32
CA VAL A 69 11.50 1.01 -10.65
C VAL A 69 11.09 -0.25 -11.39
N GLN A 70 11.95 -1.27 -11.45
CA GLN A 70 11.60 -2.55 -12.09
C GLN A 70 10.36 -3.20 -11.47
N LYS A 71 10.24 -3.18 -10.14
CA LYS A 71 9.04 -3.67 -9.46
C LYS A 71 7.80 -2.87 -9.87
N ALA A 72 7.88 -1.55 -9.89
CA ALA A 72 6.77 -0.69 -10.28
C ALA A 72 6.36 -0.91 -11.74
N GLU A 73 7.30 -1.16 -12.64
CA GLU A 73 7.02 -1.49 -14.04
C GLU A 73 6.29 -2.83 -14.18
N ILE A 74 6.70 -3.86 -13.44
CA ILE A 74 6.02 -5.16 -13.41
C ILE A 74 4.59 -5.00 -12.87
N ASP A 75 4.42 -4.29 -11.76
CA ASP A 75 3.12 -4.04 -11.14
C ASP A 75 2.20 -3.25 -12.09
N MET A 76 2.75 -2.26 -12.81
CA MET A 76 2.03 -1.49 -13.83
C MET A 76 1.58 -2.37 -15.00
N GLN A 77 2.45 -3.24 -15.52
CA GLN A 77 2.11 -4.16 -16.59
C GLN A 77 1.02 -5.15 -16.16
N ALA A 78 1.11 -5.68 -14.94
CA ALA A 78 0.08 -6.55 -14.36
C ALA A 78 -1.27 -5.83 -14.27
N ALA A 79 -1.29 -4.58 -13.79
CA ALA A 79 -2.51 -3.79 -13.69
C ALA A 79 -3.12 -3.47 -15.07
N ILE A 80 -2.29 -3.19 -16.08
CA ILE A 80 -2.76 -2.98 -17.47
C ILE A 80 -3.41 -4.26 -18.00
N LEU A 81 -2.78 -5.42 -17.79
CA LEU A 81 -3.35 -6.70 -18.22
C LEU A 81 -4.68 -7.00 -17.52
N GLU A 82 -4.78 -6.74 -16.21
CA GLU A 82 -6.04 -6.94 -15.48
C GLU A 82 -7.13 -5.99 -15.98
N LEU A 83 -6.78 -4.74 -16.28
CA LEU A 83 -7.71 -3.75 -16.82
C LEU A 83 -8.20 -4.14 -18.22
N ASP A 84 -7.32 -4.67 -19.07
CA ASP A 84 -7.70 -5.11 -20.42
C ASP A 84 -8.58 -6.36 -20.38
N GLN A 85 -8.29 -7.31 -19.48
CA GLN A 85 -9.17 -8.44 -19.19
C GLN A 85 -10.55 -7.98 -18.72
N LYS A 86 -10.62 -6.98 -17.82
CA LYS A 86 -11.89 -6.42 -17.33
C LYS A 86 -12.65 -5.63 -18.40
N LYS A 87 -11.96 -4.96 -19.33
CA LYS A 87 -12.59 -4.29 -20.48
C LYS A 87 -13.22 -5.27 -21.46
N GLY A 88 -12.55 -6.40 -21.71
CA GLY A 88 -13.06 -7.46 -22.59
C GLY A 88 -14.11 -8.38 -21.93
N ALA A 89 -14.21 -8.37 -20.60
CA ALA A 89 -15.19 -9.17 -19.88
C ALA A 89 -16.62 -8.69 -20.20
N ALA A 90 -17.50 -9.65 -20.47
CA ALA A 90 -18.92 -9.36 -20.68
C ALA A 90 -19.49 -8.62 -19.46
N MET A 91 -20.11 -7.46 -19.70
CA MET A 91 -20.70 -6.64 -18.65
C MET A 91 -21.72 -7.46 -17.84
N GLN A 92 -21.36 -7.82 -16.62
CA GLN A 92 -22.23 -8.59 -15.74
C GLN A 92 -23.33 -7.68 -15.20
N ARG A 93 -24.55 -7.85 -15.73
CA ARG A 93 -25.73 -7.13 -15.24
C ARG A 93 -26.28 -7.84 -14.02
N TYR A 94 -26.13 -7.21 -12.86
CA TYR A 94 -26.76 -7.66 -11.63
C TYR A 94 -28.16 -7.06 -11.50
N PHE A 95 -29.15 -7.91 -11.26
CA PHE A 95 -30.52 -7.48 -11.01
C PHE A 95 -30.75 -7.39 -9.50
N VAL A 96 -31.11 -6.22 -8.97
CA VAL A 96 -31.35 -6.07 -7.53
C VAL A 96 -32.75 -6.58 -7.18
N PHE A 97 -32.81 -7.52 -6.24
CA PHE A 97 -34.04 -8.16 -5.79
C PHE A 97 -34.83 -7.27 -4.81
N ASP A 98 -34.12 -6.61 -3.89
CA ASP A 98 -34.72 -5.82 -2.81
C ASP A 98 -35.12 -4.42 -3.30
N ARG A 99 -36.40 -4.09 -3.10
CA ARG A 99 -36.94 -2.75 -3.33
C ARG A 99 -36.76 -1.93 -2.05
N ASN A 100 -35.72 -1.10 -2.02
CA ASN A 100 -35.56 0.12 -1.22
C ASN A 100 -35.67 0.06 0.33
N GLU A 101 -36.00 -1.05 0.96
CA GLU A 101 -35.94 -1.16 2.43
C GLU A 101 -34.59 -1.71 2.88
N PRO A 102 -33.77 -0.92 3.61
CA PRO A 102 -32.48 -1.38 4.08
C PRO A 102 -32.68 -2.48 5.13
N ARG A 103 -32.42 -3.72 4.75
CA ARG A 103 -32.34 -4.84 5.68
C ARG A 103 -30.89 -5.04 6.13
N PRO A 104 -30.63 -5.26 7.42
CA PRO A 104 -29.33 -5.73 7.85
C PRO A 104 -29.11 -7.14 7.29
N GLY A 105 -27.89 -7.44 6.82
CA GLY A 105 -27.57 -8.76 6.30
C GLY A 105 -26.35 -8.75 5.37
N ARG A 106 -25.99 -9.93 4.88
CA ARG A 106 -24.93 -10.08 3.88
C ARG A 106 -25.54 -10.03 2.48
N PHE A 107 -24.78 -9.50 1.52
CA PHE A 107 -25.18 -9.59 0.13
C PHE A 107 -24.93 -11.00 -0.40
N TRP A 108 -25.95 -11.55 -1.03
CA TRP A 108 -25.92 -12.82 -1.72
C TRP A 108 -26.16 -12.62 -3.20
N GLU A 109 -25.46 -13.41 -3.99
CA GLU A 109 -25.61 -13.48 -5.43
C GLU A 109 -26.31 -14.79 -5.78
N VAL A 110 -27.40 -14.70 -6.54
CA VAL A 110 -28.19 -15.87 -6.93
C VAL A 110 -28.37 -15.93 -8.44
N ALA A 111 -27.90 -17.01 -9.05
CA ALA A 111 -28.08 -17.28 -10.47
C ALA A 111 -29.40 -18.02 -10.72
N VAL A 112 -30.29 -17.39 -11.49
CA VAL A 112 -31.58 -17.96 -11.87
C VAL A 112 -31.65 -18.14 -13.38
N ARG A 113 -31.99 -19.36 -13.81
CA ARG A 113 -32.27 -19.72 -15.20
C ARG A 113 -33.76 -19.89 -15.39
N PHE A 114 -34.27 -19.44 -16.52
CA PHE A 114 -35.66 -19.67 -16.93
C PHE A 114 -35.69 -20.69 -18.08
N HIS A 115 -36.46 -21.75 -17.92
CA HIS A 115 -36.70 -22.76 -18.95
C HIS A 115 -38.08 -22.55 -19.58
N PRO A 116 -38.15 -22.08 -20.83
CA PRO A 116 -39.42 -21.78 -21.50
C PRO A 116 -40.27 -23.03 -21.78
N THR A 117 -39.64 -24.20 -21.84
CA THR A 117 -40.30 -25.50 -22.07
C THR A 117 -41.14 -25.99 -20.89
N ALA A 118 -40.97 -25.42 -19.70
CA ALA A 118 -41.66 -25.87 -18.49
C ALA A 118 -42.98 -25.12 -18.21
N VAL A 119 -43.40 -24.19 -19.08
CA VAL A 119 -44.51 -23.26 -18.79
C VAL A 119 -45.60 -23.29 -19.87
N SER A 120 -46.84 -23.47 -19.43
CA SER A 120 -48.04 -23.32 -20.28
C SER A 120 -48.09 -21.92 -20.90
N PHE A 121 -48.54 -21.85 -22.16
CA PHE A 121 -48.53 -20.64 -23.02
C PHE A 121 -49.15 -19.37 -22.38
N VAL A 122 -50.04 -19.53 -21.38
CA VAL A 122 -50.74 -18.45 -20.69
C VAL A 122 -49.83 -17.68 -19.71
N ASP A 123 -48.89 -18.34 -19.05
CA ASP A 123 -47.98 -17.72 -18.07
C ASP A 123 -46.75 -17.05 -18.72
N GLN A 124 -46.57 -17.23 -20.04
CA GLN A 124 -45.42 -16.69 -20.76
C GLN A 124 -45.49 -15.17 -20.98
N GLN A 125 -46.67 -14.55 -20.85
CA GLN A 125 -46.86 -13.12 -21.12
C GLN A 125 -46.06 -12.20 -20.18
N GLY A 126 -45.79 -12.63 -18.93
CA GLY A 126 -45.03 -11.84 -17.94
C GLY A 126 -43.50 -12.02 -18.01
N HIS A 127 -43.00 -12.98 -18.77
CA HIS A 127 -41.57 -13.36 -18.80
C HIS A 127 -40.92 -13.22 -20.18
N ARG A 128 -41.64 -12.62 -21.15
CA ARG A 128 -41.12 -12.30 -22.48
C ARG A 128 -39.84 -11.47 -22.37
N GLY A 129 -38.73 -12.01 -22.87
CA GLY A 129 -37.41 -11.37 -22.86
C GLY A 129 -36.42 -11.92 -21.82
N TRP A 130 -36.80 -12.92 -21.02
CA TRP A 130 -35.83 -13.66 -20.20
C TRP A 130 -35.10 -14.70 -21.05
N SER A 131 -33.87 -14.39 -21.46
CA SER A 131 -32.93 -15.34 -22.08
C SER A 131 -31.73 -15.59 -21.17
N GLY A 132 -31.31 -16.85 -21.08
CA GLY A 132 -30.13 -17.26 -20.33
C GLY A 132 -30.24 -17.19 -18.81
N ILE A 133 -29.09 -17.03 -18.16
CA ILE A 133 -28.94 -16.96 -16.70
C ILE A 133 -28.92 -15.49 -16.28
N ARG A 134 -29.77 -15.12 -15.33
CA ARG A 134 -29.75 -13.80 -14.69
C ARG A 134 -29.20 -13.92 -13.27
N ARG A 135 -28.26 -13.06 -12.92
CA ARG A 135 -27.67 -12.99 -11.58
C ARG A 135 -28.38 -11.90 -10.78
N PHE A 136 -28.96 -12.28 -9.66
CA PHE A 136 -29.69 -11.40 -8.76
C PHE A 136 -28.86 -11.12 -7.51
N LEU A 137 -28.91 -9.87 -7.03
CA LEU A 137 -28.37 -9.45 -5.75
C LEU A 137 -29.51 -9.31 -4.73
N LEU A 138 -29.35 -9.89 -3.56
CA LEU A 138 -30.30 -9.77 -2.46
C LEU A 138 -29.58 -9.73 -1.11
N ILE A 139 -30.27 -9.23 -0.10
CA ILE A 139 -29.74 -9.20 1.27
C ILE A 139 -30.40 -10.32 2.08
N ALA A 140 -29.59 -11.17 2.71
CA ALA A 140 -30.08 -12.24 3.58
C ALA A 140 -29.05 -12.58 4.67
N ASP A 141 -29.52 -13.16 5.78
CA ASP A 141 -28.63 -13.53 6.89
C ASP A 141 -27.88 -14.84 6.61
N SER A 142 -28.47 -15.73 5.80
CA SER A 142 -27.89 -17.03 5.46
C SER A 142 -28.14 -17.42 4.00
N GLU A 143 -27.34 -18.36 3.50
CA GLU A 143 -27.51 -18.93 2.16
C GLU A 143 -28.90 -19.57 1.97
N ARG A 144 -29.41 -20.22 3.02
CA ARG A 144 -30.73 -20.83 3.02
C ARG A 144 -31.83 -19.79 2.87
N ASP A 145 -31.77 -18.72 3.64
CA ASP A 145 -32.72 -17.61 3.55
C ASP A 145 -32.67 -16.94 2.16
N ALA A 146 -31.47 -16.71 1.63
CA ALA A 146 -31.29 -16.23 0.26
C ALA A 146 -31.99 -17.11 -0.78
N ARG A 147 -31.81 -18.44 -0.68
CA ARG A 147 -32.42 -19.42 -1.58
C ARG A 147 -33.94 -19.43 -1.46
N GLU A 148 -34.47 -19.43 -0.24
CA GLU A 148 -35.91 -19.44 0.03
C GLU A 148 -36.60 -18.18 -0.52
N ARG A 149 -36.01 -17.00 -0.31
CA ARG A 149 -36.53 -15.73 -0.84
C ARG A 149 -36.57 -15.70 -2.38
N VAL A 150 -35.54 -16.22 -3.04
CA VAL A 150 -35.52 -16.34 -4.50
C VAL A 150 -36.55 -17.36 -4.99
N ALA A 151 -36.67 -18.51 -4.32
CA ALA A 151 -37.63 -19.55 -4.67
C ALA A 151 -39.09 -19.08 -4.53
N ALA A 152 -39.37 -18.19 -3.57
CA ALA A 152 -40.70 -17.61 -3.38
C ALA A 152 -41.13 -16.72 -4.57
N ARG A 153 -40.19 -16.00 -5.20
CA ARG A 153 -40.47 -15.12 -6.35
C ARG A 153 -40.34 -15.84 -7.70
N PHE A 154 -39.44 -16.81 -7.78
CA PHE A 154 -39.16 -17.59 -8.98
C PHE A 154 -39.41 -19.08 -8.70
N PRO A 155 -40.68 -19.49 -8.67
CA PRO A 155 -41.03 -20.86 -8.31
C PRO A 155 -40.63 -21.83 -9.43
N ARG A 156 -40.13 -23.01 -9.04
CA ARG A 156 -39.81 -24.10 -9.99
C ARG A 156 -41.00 -24.51 -10.86
N LYS A 157 -42.21 -24.40 -10.32
CA LYS A 157 -43.46 -24.68 -11.03
C LYS A 157 -43.68 -23.75 -12.24
N ALA A 158 -43.12 -22.55 -12.21
CA ALA A 158 -43.19 -21.59 -13.32
C ALA A 158 -41.98 -21.70 -14.27
N GLY A 159 -41.20 -22.79 -14.20
CA GLY A 159 -40.07 -23.03 -15.09
C GLY A 159 -38.75 -22.37 -14.68
N PHE A 160 -38.65 -21.85 -13.45
CA PHE A 160 -37.41 -21.25 -12.94
C PHE A 160 -36.52 -22.30 -12.24
N GLU A 161 -35.22 -22.19 -12.46
CA GLU A 161 -34.21 -23.02 -11.82
C GLU A 161 -33.15 -22.14 -11.16
N ILE A 162 -32.94 -22.36 -9.86
CA ILE A 162 -31.87 -21.70 -9.10
C ILE A 162 -30.62 -22.56 -9.26
N LEU A 163 -29.60 -22.04 -9.94
CA LEU A 163 -28.37 -22.77 -10.26
C LEU A 163 -27.33 -22.63 -9.15
N GLU A 164 -27.12 -21.40 -8.69
CA GLU A 164 -26.04 -21.08 -7.77
C GLU A 164 -26.53 -20.03 -6.76
N VAL A 165 -26.17 -20.21 -5.49
CA VAL A 165 -26.31 -19.20 -4.43
C VAL A 165 -24.93 -19.05 -3.81
N ALA A 166 -24.33 -17.87 -3.94
CA ALA A 166 -22.99 -17.59 -3.47
C ALA A 166 -22.94 -16.28 -2.68
N GLY A 167 -21.94 -16.13 -1.81
CA GLY A 167 -21.63 -14.83 -1.24
C GLY A 167 -21.29 -13.82 -2.35
N CYS A 168 -21.72 -12.57 -2.19
CA CYS A 168 -21.52 -11.55 -3.21
C CYS A 168 -20.04 -11.37 -3.55
N ARG A 169 -19.72 -11.52 -4.85
CA ARG A 169 -18.36 -11.39 -5.38
C ARG A 169 -17.98 -9.95 -5.74
N LEU A 170 -18.92 -9.01 -5.59
CA LEU A 170 -18.64 -7.59 -5.75
C LEU A 170 -17.86 -7.11 -4.52
N ASN A 171 -16.56 -6.89 -4.72
CA ASN A 171 -15.66 -6.38 -3.68
C ASN A 171 -16.27 -5.14 -2.99
N GLY A 172 -16.36 -5.17 -1.65
CA GLY A 172 -16.76 -4.02 -0.83
C GLY A 172 -18.26 -3.90 -0.53
N LEU A 173 -19.14 -4.73 -1.09
CA LEU A 173 -20.55 -4.73 -0.72
C LEU A 173 -20.75 -5.52 0.59
N THR A 174 -20.65 -4.83 1.72
CA THR A 174 -21.13 -5.31 3.02
C THR A 174 -22.11 -4.28 3.57
N VAL A 175 -23.37 -4.67 3.82
CA VAL A 175 -24.27 -3.81 4.59
C VAL A 175 -23.86 -3.97 6.04
N ASN A 176 -23.00 -3.08 6.53
CA ASN A 176 -22.80 -2.95 7.97
C ASN A 176 -24.16 -2.64 8.63
N ARG A 177 -24.39 -3.15 9.85
CA ARG A 177 -25.63 -2.98 10.66
C ARG A 177 -25.87 -1.52 11.11
N ILE A 178 -25.60 -0.54 10.26
CA ILE A 178 -25.51 0.84 10.67
C ILE A 178 -26.86 1.51 10.45
N SER A 179 -27.75 1.32 11.41
CA SER A 179 -28.79 2.30 11.74
C SER A 179 -28.20 3.68 12.10
N GLU A 180 -26.88 3.79 12.25
CA GLU A 180 -26.13 4.96 12.74
C GLU A 180 -25.40 5.78 11.64
N HIS A 181 -25.42 5.35 10.37
CA HIS A 181 -24.80 6.07 9.23
C HIS A 181 -25.80 6.36 8.11
N SER A 182 -27.09 6.15 8.36
CA SER A 182 -28.14 6.68 7.49
C SER A 182 -28.08 8.20 7.52
N THR A 183 -27.55 8.79 6.45
CA THR A 183 -27.64 10.23 6.14
C THR A 183 -29.08 10.68 5.88
N PHE A 184 -30.06 9.78 5.97
CA PHE A 184 -31.49 10.07 5.95
C PHE A 184 -32.06 10.12 7.38
N ARG A 185 -31.58 11.07 8.19
CA ARG A 185 -32.36 11.60 9.32
C ARG A 185 -32.53 13.10 9.15
N LYS A 186 -33.79 13.53 9.04
CA LYS A 186 -34.24 14.91 9.23
C LYS A 186 -33.58 15.46 10.51
N PRO A 187 -33.12 16.73 10.54
CA PRO A 187 -32.53 17.31 11.73
C PRO A 187 -33.58 17.32 12.84
N ALA A 188 -33.40 16.46 13.84
CA ALA A 188 -34.11 16.59 15.10
C ALA A 188 -33.50 17.80 15.82
N LYS A 189 -34.35 18.78 16.17
CA LYS A 189 -33.98 19.91 17.02
C LYS A 189 -33.41 19.40 18.35
N PRO A 190 -32.33 19.99 18.88
CA PRO A 190 -31.81 19.62 20.17
C PRO A 190 -32.55 20.40 21.25
N GLU A 191 -33.63 19.85 21.79
CA GLU A 191 -34.11 20.24 23.11
C GLU A 191 -34.50 19.00 23.91
N GLU A 192 -34.05 19.00 25.17
CA GLU A 192 -34.39 18.10 26.28
C GLU A 192 -33.68 16.74 26.36
N GLU A 193 -32.39 16.82 26.70
CA GLU A 193 -31.80 15.85 27.62
C GLU A 193 -32.13 16.28 29.06
N ALA A 194 -33.10 15.62 29.70
CA ALA A 194 -33.12 15.24 31.12
C ALA A 194 -34.54 14.90 31.58
N THR A 195 -34.83 13.62 31.80
CA THR A 195 -35.22 13.09 33.13
C THR A 195 -35.53 11.60 33.10
N ALA A 196 -34.59 10.85 33.70
CA ALA A 196 -34.77 9.69 34.57
C ALA A 196 -36.02 8.79 34.45
N ARG A 197 -35.79 7.50 34.19
CA ARG A 197 -36.62 6.41 34.76
C ARG A 197 -35.73 5.28 35.28
N PRO A 198 -35.70 5.01 36.60
CA PRO A 198 -34.89 3.92 37.14
C PRO A 198 -35.60 2.57 36.97
N GLN A 199 -34.77 1.55 36.77
CA GLN A 199 -35.11 0.13 36.71
C GLN A 199 -35.94 -0.32 37.93
N ARG A 200 -37.01 -1.07 37.72
CA ARG A 200 -37.68 -1.83 38.77
C ARG A 200 -37.50 -3.34 38.53
N ARG A 201 -36.82 -3.95 39.50
CA ARG A 201 -36.49 -5.36 39.72
C ARG A 201 -37.61 -6.36 39.42
N ALA A 202 -37.22 -7.55 38.97
CA ALA A 202 -38.07 -8.73 38.81
C ALA A 202 -38.13 -9.63 40.07
N SER A 203 -39.35 -10.19 40.28
CA SER A 203 -39.72 -11.50 40.87
C SER A 203 -39.62 -11.72 42.40
N PRO A 204 -40.37 -12.67 43.03
CA PRO A 204 -41.27 -13.71 42.48
C PRO A 204 -42.66 -13.85 43.17
N ALA A 205 -43.45 -14.81 42.66
CA ALA A 205 -44.77 -15.23 43.13
C ALA A 205 -44.75 -15.99 44.48
N GLN A 206 -45.83 -15.85 45.26
CA GLN A 206 -46.21 -16.78 46.32
C GLN A 206 -47.74 -16.98 46.35
N THR A 207 -48.11 -18.26 46.37
CA THR A 207 -49.35 -18.94 46.84
C THR A 207 -50.70 -18.52 46.30
#